data_AF-A0A9X1QLI9-F1
#
_entry.id   AF-A0A9X1QLI9-F1
#
_cell.length_a   1.000
_cell.length_b   1.000
_cell.length_c   1.000
_cell.angle_alpha   90.00
_cell.angle_beta   90.00
_cell.angle_gamma   90.00
#
_symmetry.space_group_name_H-M   'P 1'
#
loop_
_entity.id
_entity.type
_entity.pdbx_description
1 polymer ?
#
loop_
_entity_poly.entity_id
_entity_poly.type
_entity_poly.pdbx_seq_one_letter_code
_entity_poly.pdbx_strand_id
1 'polypeptide(L)'
;MAQQLEGRTERRRADRTALHLSATMRDGVRKAPARVIDMSIHGCRIECSTVVTDDKMVWLAIAGIEGQHCRVAWHCEEFIGLEFETPLSQAVFDRLVQDQQQLPDAAIRELRSIASRTNWLARKASDEDIAILADISRQCAENAVVEGLRRSAAPKARPANK
;
A
#
# COMPACT_ATOMS: atom_id res chain seq x y z
N MET A 1 37.00 -2.32 18.28
CA MET A 1 36.96 -1.03 17.57
C MET A 1 35.77 -1.07 16.62
N ALA A 2 34.73 -0.29 16.95
CA ALA A 2 33.56 0.10 16.15
C ALA A 2 32.76 -0.99 15.40
N GLN A 3 31.80 -1.59 16.12
CA GLN A 3 30.50 -1.94 15.55
C GLN A 3 29.73 -0.64 15.33
N GLN A 4 29.30 -0.32 14.11
CA GLN A 4 28.25 0.68 13.84
C GLN A 4 27.78 0.61 12.37
N LEU A 5 27.05 -0.47 12.05
CA LEU A 5 26.04 -0.47 10.99
C LEU A 5 24.70 -0.31 11.71
N GLU A 6 24.48 0.88 12.27
CA GLU A 6 23.18 1.23 12.83
C GLU A 6 22.18 1.27 11.68
N GLY A 7 21.24 0.31 11.73
CA GLY A 7 20.18 0.16 10.77
C GLY A 7 19.54 1.49 10.47
N ARG A 8 19.41 1.77 9.16
CA ARG A 8 18.60 2.88 8.64
C ARG A 8 17.22 2.76 9.31
N THR A 9 17.03 3.56 10.34
CA THR A 9 16.10 3.32 11.43
C THR A 9 14.72 3.06 10.85
N GLU A 10 14.19 1.85 11.05
CA GLU A 10 12.80 1.50 10.77
C GLU A 10 11.92 2.40 11.65
N ARG A 11 11.62 3.61 11.17
CA ARG A 11 10.77 4.60 11.86
C ARG A 11 9.28 4.19 11.85
N ARG A 12 8.96 3.03 11.29
CA ARG A 12 7.59 2.55 11.15
C ARG A 12 7.15 1.82 12.40
N ARG A 13 5.96 2.17 12.88
CA ARG A 13 5.34 1.56 14.07
C ARG A 13 4.86 0.12 13.83
N ALA A 14 4.70 -0.31 12.56
CA ALA A 14 4.21 -1.62 12.20
C ALA A 14 4.66 -2.02 10.78
N ASP A 15 4.78 -3.33 10.57
CA ASP A 15 4.98 -3.95 9.25
C ASP A 15 3.77 -3.65 8.35
N ARG A 16 4.02 -3.46 7.04
CA ARG A 16 2.96 -3.16 6.07
C ARG A 16 2.84 -4.29 5.07
N THR A 17 1.66 -4.88 5.01
CA THR A 17 1.35 -5.93 4.04
C THR A 17 0.93 -5.30 2.72
N ALA A 18 1.53 -5.76 1.62
CA ALA A 18 1.05 -5.44 0.28
C ALA A 18 -0.37 -5.98 0.10
N LEU A 19 -1.32 -5.10 -0.21
CA LEU A 19 -2.69 -5.46 -0.52
C LEU A 19 -3.08 -4.79 -1.82
N HIS A 20 -3.93 -5.42 -2.60
CA HIS A 20 -4.44 -4.84 -3.85
C HIS A 20 -5.96 -4.80 -3.80
N LEU A 21 -6.49 -3.89 -2.99
CA LEU A 21 -7.92 -3.80 -2.70
C LEU A 21 -8.51 -2.54 -3.33
N SER A 22 -9.68 -2.70 -3.95
CA SER A 22 -10.49 -1.56 -4.37
C SER A 22 -11.01 -0.81 -3.15
N ALA A 23 -10.94 0.51 -3.20
CA ALA A 23 -11.45 1.39 -2.17
C ALA A 23 -12.19 2.58 -2.78
N THR A 24 -12.96 3.28 -1.96
CA THR A 24 -13.56 4.56 -2.30
C THR A 24 -13.23 5.55 -1.19
N MET A 25 -12.47 6.58 -1.54
CA MET A 25 -12.19 7.70 -0.65
C MET A 25 -13.32 8.73 -0.79
N ARG A 26 -13.76 9.28 0.34
CA ARG A 26 -14.75 10.35 0.39
C ARG A 26 -14.18 11.51 1.18
N ASP A 27 -14.13 12.67 0.53
CA ASP A 27 -13.76 13.95 1.10
C ASP A 27 -15.00 14.86 1.13
N GLY A 28 -15.67 14.87 2.29
CA GLY A 28 -16.99 15.48 2.43
C GLY A 28 -18.00 14.89 1.43
N VAL A 29 -18.36 15.68 0.42
CA VAL A 29 -19.32 15.29 -0.63
C VAL A 29 -18.64 14.59 -1.82
N ARG A 30 -17.34 14.82 -2.02
CA ARG A 30 -16.61 14.26 -3.17
C ARG A 30 -16.28 12.80 -2.89
N LYS A 31 -16.56 11.92 -3.87
CA LYS A 31 -16.12 10.52 -3.85
C LYS A 31 -15.11 10.30 -4.95
N ALA A 32 -14.10 9.50 -4.66
CA ALA A 32 -13.08 9.12 -5.61
C ALA A 32 -12.80 7.63 -5.50
N PRO A 33 -12.72 6.90 -6.64
CA PRO A 33 -12.18 5.57 -6.64
C PRO A 33 -10.72 5.64 -6.18
N ALA A 34 -10.34 4.68 -5.34
CA ALA A 34 -8.99 4.56 -4.82
C ALA A 34 -8.59 3.08 -4.82
N ARG A 35 -7.30 2.83 -4.71
CA ARG A 35 -6.75 1.48 -4.60
C ARG A 35 -5.79 1.44 -3.42
N VAL A 36 -5.98 0.49 -2.52
CA VAL A 36 -5.01 0.20 -1.46
C VAL A 36 -3.81 -0.49 -2.10
N ILE A 37 -2.60 -0.04 -1.75
CA ILE A 37 -1.31 -0.59 -2.21
C ILE A 37 -0.65 -1.39 -1.09
N ASP A 38 -0.70 -0.85 0.12
CA ASP A 38 -0.20 -1.48 1.33
C ASP A 38 -1.00 -1.01 2.55
N MET A 39 -1.04 -1.84 3.59
CA MET A 39 -1.82 -1.60 4.80
C MET A 39 -1.14 -2.16 6.04
N SER A 40 -1.33 -1.48 7.16
CA SER A 40 -1.13 -2.01 8.51
C SER A 40 -2.38 -1.76 9.36
N ILE A 41 -2.37 -2.21 10.62
CA ILE A 41 -3.47 -1.95 11.57
C ILE A 41 -3.69 -0.46 11.87
N HIS A 42 -2.69 0.39 11.61
CA HIS A 42 -2.74 1.82 11.92
C HIS A 42 -3.08 2.70 10.70
N GLY A 43 -3.04 2.15 9.49
CA GLY A 43 -3.25 2.96 8.29
C GLY A 43 -2.98 2.21 7.01
N CYS A 44 -3.10 2.92 5.90
CA CYS A 44 -2.83 2.36 4.57
C CYS A 44 -2.24 3.41 3.64
N ARG A 45 -1.67 2.93 2.54
CA ARG A 45 -1.31 3.76 1.39
C ARG A 45 -2.29 3.47 0.27
N ILE A 46 -2.80 4.53 -0.34
CA ILE A 46 -3.69 4.42 -1.51
C ILE A 46 -3.12 5.13 -2.73
N GLU A 47 -3.48 4.64 -3.91
CA GLU A 47 -3.43 5.34 -5.20
C GLU A 47 -4.81 5.96 -5.44
N CYS A 48 -4.88 7.28 -5.63
CA CYS A 48 -6.12 8.00 -5.92
C CYS A 48 -5.81 9.26 -6.74
N SER A 49 -6.58 9.50 -7.79
CA SER A 49 -6.40 10.66 -8.68
C SER A 49 -6.98 11.97 -8.13
N THR A 50 -7.48 11.98 -6.89
CA THR A 50 -8.11 13.16 -6.28
C THR A 50 -7.13 13.87 -5.38
N VAL A 51 -6.99 15.18 -5.58
CA VAL A 51 -6.18 16.04 -4.73
C VAL A 51 -6.85 16.19 -3.36
N VAL A 52 -6.07 15.93 -2.32
CA VAL A 52 -6.44 16.15 -0.91
C VAL A 52 -5.41 17.07 -0.27
N THR A 53 -5.73 17.55 0.93
CA THR A 53 -4.81 18.33 1.75
C THR A 53 -4.34 17.48 2.90
N ASP A 54 -3.09 17.67 3.32
CA ASP A 54 -2.56 17.03 4.53
C ASP A 54 -3.38 17.40 5.77
N ASP A 55 -3.35 16.51 6.76
CA ASP A 55 -4.12 16.57 8.02
C ASP A 55 -5.65 16.60 7.88
N LYS A 56 -6.16 16.48 6.66
CA LYS A 56 -7.61 16.42 6.42
C LYS A 56 -8.18 15.07 6.84
N MET A 57 -9.39 15.10 7.42
CA MET A 57 -10.16 13.90 7.71
C MET A 57 -10.95 13.46 6.47
N VAL A 58 -10.78 12.20 6.09
CA VAL A 58 -11.47 11.54 4.97
C VAL A 58 -12.13 10.25 5.45
N TRP A 59 -13.16 9.83 4.71
CA TRP A 59 -13.76 8.52 4.91
C TRP A 59 -13.27 7.56 3.83
N LEU A 60 -12.77 6.39 4.22
CA LEU A 60 -12.25 5.39 3.31
C LEU A 60 -13.07 4.11 3.43
N ALA A 61 -13.81 3.76 2.37
CA ALA A 61 -14.46 2.46 2.27
C ALA A 61 -13.52 1.50 1.52
N ILE A 62 -13.07 0.43 2.17
CA ILE A 62 -12.19 -0.58 1.58
C ILE A 62 -12.98 -1.86 1.39
N ALA A 63 -12.85 -2.50 0.23
CA ALA A 63 -13.51 -3.78 -0.01
C ALA A 63 -13.11 -4.83 1.04
N GLY A 64 -14.10 -5.41 1.72
CA GLY A 64 -13.90 -6.47 2.71
C GLY A 64 -13.89 -6.03 4.18
N ILE A 65 -13.90 -4.72 4.47
CA ILE A 65 -13.99 -4.21 5.84
C ILE A 65 -14.98 -3.05 5.95
N GLU A 66 -15.31 -2.67 7.18
CA GLU A 66 -16.14 -1.49 7.44
C GLU A 66 -15.41 -0.20 7.00
N GLY A 67 -16.17 0.85 6.73
CA GLY A 67 -15.59 2.13 6.34
C GLY A 67 -14.85 2.79 7.49
N GLN A 68 -13.65 3.30 7.20
CA GLN A 68 -12.74 3.86 8.18
C GLN A 68 -12.69 5.39 8.07
N HIS A 69 -12.72 6.08 9.22
CA HIS A 69 -12.26 7.46 9.29
C HIS A 69 -10.73 7.49 9.30
N CYS A 70 -10.16 8.29 8.40
CA CYS A 70 -8.73 8.41 8.25
C CYS A 70 -8.30 9.86 8.22
N ARG A 71 -7.12 10.15 8.77
CA ARG A 71 -6.41 11.40 8.56
C ARG A 71 -5.42 11.25 7.40
N VAL A 72 -5.36 12.24 6.52
CA VAL A 72 -4.30 12.34 5.50
C VAL A 72 -2.98 12.67 6.20
N ALA A 73 -2.09 11.69 6.29
CA ALA A 73 -0.79 11.85 6.92
C ALA A 73 0.25 12.49 5.97
N TRP A 74 0.09 12.25 4.67
CA TRP A 74 0.85 12.88 3.60
C TRP A 74 0.12 12.64 2.27
N HIS A 75 0.34 13.52 1.31
CA HIS A 75 -0.02 13.33 -0.09
C HIS A 75 1.21 13.61 -0.96
N CYS A 76 1.36 12.86 -2.04
CA CYS A 76 2.44 13.04 -3.00
C CYS A 76 1.96 12.51 -4.35
N GLU A 77 1.78 13.40 -5.32
CA GLU A 77 1.21 13.07 -6.64
C GLU A 77 -0.16 12.37 -6.50
N GLU A 78 -0.27 11.12 -6.97
CA GLU A 78 -1.47 10.28 -6.87
C GLU A 78 -1.46 9.37 -5.62
N PHE A 79 -0.42 9.44 -4.80
CA PHE A 79 -0.26 8.60 -3.62
C PHE A 79 -0.67 9.36 -2.36
N ILE A 80 -1.48 8.71 -1.53
CA ILE A 80 -1.96 9.28 -0.28
C ILE A 80 -1.66 8.30 0.85
N GLY A 81 -0.99 8.79 1.88
CA GLY A 81 -0.82 8.09 3.15
C GLY A 81 -1.98 8.41 4.08
N LEU A 82 -2.70 7.38 4.50
CA LEU A 82 -3.83 7.51 5.41
C LEU A 82 -3.51 6.84 6.75
N GLU A 83 -3.75 7.56 7.83
CA GLU A 83 -3.72 7.04 9.20
C GLU A 83 -5.15 6.82 9.68
N PHE A 84 -5.47 5.64 10.20
CA PHE A 84 -6.79 5.35 10.75
C PHE A 84 -6.98 6.07 12.09
N GLU A 85 -8.10 6.77 12.24
CA GLU A 85 -8.46 7.43 13.50
C GLU A 85 -8.64 6.39 14.61
N THR A 86 -9.35 5.31 14.29
CA THR A 86 -9.42 4.10 15.11
C THR A 86 -8.61 3.00 14.44
N PRO A 87 -7.53 2.50 15.08
CA PRO A 87 -6.78 1.36 14.55
C PRO A 87 -7.69 0.17 14.28
N LEU A 88 -7.42 -0.54 13.18
CA LEU A 88 -8.10 -1.79 12.89
C LEU A 88 -7.77 -2.83 13.96
N SER A 89 -8.74 -3.65 14.31
CA SER A 89 -8.47 -4.82 15.15
C SER A 89 -7.58 -5.80 14.39
N GLN A 90 -6.68 -6.47 15.12
CA GLN A 90 -5.77 -7.45 14.54
C GLN A 90 -6.53 -8.54 13.77
N ALA A 91 -7.67 -9.01 14.31
CA ALA A 91 -8.50 -10.03 13.68
C ALA A 91 -9.07 -9.60 12.32
N VAL A 92 -9.49 -8.33 12.18
CA VAL A 92 -9.99 -7.80 10.90
C VAL A 92 -8.84 -7.69 9.89
N PHE A 93 -7.68 -7.21 10.32
CA PHE A 93 -6.50 -7.13 9.46
C PHE A 93 -6.03 -8.51 9.00
N ASP A 94 -5.91 -9.47 9.92
CA ASP A 94 -5.50 -10.85 9.61
C ASP A 94 -6.48 -11.49 8.62
N ARG A 95 -7.78 -11.27 8.80
CA ARG A 95 -8.79 -11.78 7.87
C ARG A 95 -8.63 -11.17 6.48
N LEU A 96 -8.42 -9.86 6.41
CA LEU A 96 -8.20 -9.16 5.15
C LEU A 96 -6.95 -9.68 4.43
N VAL A 97 -5.85 -9.89 5.16
CA VAL A 97 -4.60 -10.45 4.62
C VAL A 97 -4.81 -11.90 4.16
N GLN A 98 -5.53 -12.72 4.93
CA GLN A 98 -5.87 -14.09 4.55
C GLN A 98 -6.65 -14.14 3.24
N ASP A 99 -7.65 -13.28 3.08
CA ASP A 99 -8.47 -13.21 1.86
C ASP A 99 -7.65 -12.73 0.64
N GLN A 100 -6.47 -12.13 0.87
CA GLN A 100 -5.52 -11.69 -0.16
C GLN A 100 -4.32 -12.64 -0.38
N GLN A 101 -4.28 -13.82 0.26
CA GLN A 101 -3.15 -14.77 0.13
C GLN A 101 -2.91 -15.28 -1.29
N GLN A 102 -3.85 -15.08 -2.21
CA GLN A 102 -3.68 -15.34 -3.63
C GLN A 102 -3.78 -14.06 -4.46
N LEU A 103 -2.84 -13.13 -4.26
CA LEU A 103 -2.71 -11.94 -5.12
C LEU A 103 -2.67 -12.37 -6.59
N PRO A 104 -3.62 -11.96 -7.44
CA PRO A 104 -3.67 -12.37 -8.85
C PRO A 104 -2.44 -11.85 -9.61
N ASP A 105 -2.06 -12.50 -10.71
CA ASP A 105 -0.93 -12.05 -11.55
C ASP A 105 -1.07 -10.58 -11.98
N ALA A 106 -2.32 -10.11 -12.14
CA ALA A 106 -2.63 -8.71 -12.37
C ALA A 106 -2.10 -7.81 -11.24
N ALA A 107 -2.33 -8.15 -9.97
CA ALA A 107 -1.86 -7.36 -8.83
C ALA A 107 -0.32 -7.31 -8.77
N ILE A 108 0.38 -8.41 -9.08
CA ILE A 108 1.85 -8.44 -9.11
C ILE A 108 2.39 -7.52 -10.23
N ARG A 109 1.76 -7.53 -11.41
CA ARG A 109 2.11 -6.62 -12.51
C ARG A 109 1.84 -5.16 -12.13
N GLU A 110 0.73 -4.88 -11.46
CA GLU A 110 0.40 -3.54 -10.97
C GLU A 110 1.43 -3.04 -9.95
N LEU A 111 1.86 -3.87 -8.98
CA LEU A 111 2.90 -3.48 -8.02
C LEU A 111 4.22 -3.08 -8.73
N ARG A 112 4.61 -3.82 -9.79
CA ARG A 112 5.79 -3.46 -10.60
C ARG A 112 5.59 -2.16 -11.40
N SER A 113 4.38 -1.95 -11.91
CA SER A 113 4.00 -0.71 -12.61
C SER A 113 4.09 0.49 -11.67
N ILE A 114 3.52 0.38 -10.46
CA ILE A 114 3.60 1.41 -9.41
C ILE A 114 5.05 1.69 -9.08
N ALA A 115 5.88 0.66 -8.81
CA ALA A 115 7.29 0.84 -8.48
C ALA A 115 8.07 1.61 -9.57
N SER A 116 7.82 1.28 -10.84
CA SER A 116 8.44 1.93 -11.99
C SER A 116 7.99 3.39 -12.11
N ARG A 117 6.69 3.66 -11.90
CA ARG A 117 6.11 5.00 -11.97
C ARG A 117 6.63 5.89 -10.84
N THR A 118 6.66 5.41 -9.60
CA THR A 118 7.20 6.18 -8.47
C THR A 118 8.68 6.48 -8.63
N ASN A 119 9.46 5.55 -9.17
CA ASN A 119 10.87 5.81 -9.49
C ASN A 119 11.03 6.90 -10.57
N TRP A 120 10.15 6.91 -11.58
CA TRP A 120 10.15 7.98 -12.60
C TRP A 120 9.76 9.34 -12.02
N LEU A 121 8.71 9.39 -11.18
CA LEU A 121 8.26 10.61 -10.51
C LEU A 121 9.34 11.16 -9.58
N ALA A 122 10.00 10.30 -8.80
CA ALA A 122 11.09 10.70 -7.90
C ALA A 122 12.25 11.40 -8.63
N ARG A 123 12.49 11.12 -9.91
CA ARG A 123 13.53 11.79 -10.70
C ARG A 123 13.15 13.21 -11.14
N LYS A 124 11.87 13.57 -11.06
CA LYS A 124 11.31 14.85 -11.47
C LYS A 124 10.74 15.67 -10.30
N ALA A 125 10.65 15.07 -9.13
CA ALA A 125 10.01 15.64 -7.96
C ALA A 125 10.92 16.63 -7.22
N SER A 126 10.30 17.50 -6.43
CA SER A 126 10.97 18.39 -5.47
C SER A 126 11.60 17.57 -4.34
N ASP A 127 12.65 18.09 -3.68
CA ASP A 127 13.40 17.37 -2.63
C ASP A 127 12.53 16.72 -1.54
N GLU A 128 11.41 17.36 -1.15
CA GLU A 128 10.48 16.85 -0.13
C GLU A 128 9.70 15.60 -0.59
N ASP A 129 9.33 15.54 -1.87
CA ASP A 129 8.57 14.45 -2.48
C ASP A 129 9.47 13.25 -2.86
N ILE A 130 10.75 13.50 -3.18
CA ILE A 130 11.70 12.45 -3.59
C ILE A 130 11.77 11.36 -2.52
N ALA A 131 11.83 11.74 -1.25
CA ALA A 131 11.95 10.79 -0.15
C ALA A 131 10.71 9.87 -0.05
N ILE A 132 9.51 10.44 -0.22
CA ILE A 132 8.24 9.71 -0.18
C ILE A 132 8.17 8.75 -1.38
N LEU A 133 8.41 9.26 -2.60
CA LEU A 133 8.31 8.48 -3.83
C LEU A 133 9.36 7.35 -3.90
N ALA A 134 10.59 7.60 -3.45
CA ALA A 134 11.64 6.59 -3.38
C ALA A 134 11.30 5.48 -2.37
N ASP A 135 10.65 5.84 -1.25
CA ASP A 135 10.20 4.87 -0.26
C ASP A 135 9.07 3.98 -0.80
N ILE A 136 8.07 4.57 -1.46
CA ILE A 136 6.98 3.84 -2.12
C ILE A 136 7.54 2.88 -3.18
N SER A 137 8.43 3.38 -4.05
CA SER A 137 9.04 2.58 -5.12
C SER A 137 9.75 1.35 -4.56
N ARG A 138 10.57 1.53 -3.52
CA ARG A 138 11.31 0.46 -2.87
C ARG A 138 10.38 -0.64 -2.32
N GLN A 139 9.37 -0.26 -1.54
CA GLN A 139 8.39 -1.20 -0.98
C GLN A 139 7.62 -1.96 -2.05
N CYS A 140 7.15 -1.28 -3.08
CA CYS A 140 6.40 -1.92 -4.15
C CYS A 140 7.28 -2.93 -4.90
N ALA A 141 8.56 -2.62 -5.12
CA ALA A 141 9.52 -3.54 -5.73
C ALA A 141 9.79 -4.76 -4.84
N GLU A 142 10.05 -4.56 -3.54
CA GLU A 142 10.27 -5.64 -2.56
C GLU A 142 9.06 -6.59 -2.50
N ASN A 143 7.86 -6.02 -2.35
CA ASN A 143 6.62 -6.78 -2.30
C ASN A 143 6.36 -7.56 -3.61
N ALA A 144 6.61 -6.95 -4.77
CA ALA A 144 6.46 -7.64 -6.05
C ALA A 144 7.41 -8.84 -6.21
N VAL A 145 8.61 -8.78 -5.62
CA VAL A 145 9.57 -9.90 -5.61
C VAL A 145 9.09 -11.00 -4.66
N VAL A 146 8.73 -10.65 -3.42
CA VAL A 146 8.24 -11.61 -2.41
C VAL A 146 7.02 -12.37 -2.92
N GLU A 147 6.04 -11.66 -3.48
CA GLU A 147 4.83 -12.28 -4.02
C GLU A 147 5.10 -13.12 -5.28
N GLY A 148 6.04 -12.68 -6.12
CA GLY A 148 6.52 -13.48 -7.26
C GLY A 148 7.15 -14.80 -6.82
N LEU A 149 7.98 -14.78 -5.76
CA LEU A 149 8.60 -15.97 -5.20
C LEU A 149 7.55 -16.92 -4.58
N ARG A 150 6.61 -16.39 -3.78
CA ARG A 150 5.50 -17.16 -3.20
C ARG A 150 4.69 -17.90 -4.28
N ARG A 151 4.40 -17.23 -5.39
CA ARG A 151 3.75 -17.83 -6.57
C ARG A 151 4.59 -18.92 -7.22
N SER A 152 5.89 -18.69 -7.42
CA SER A 152 6.77 -19.70 -8.04
C SER A 152 6.97 -20.96 -7.19
N ALA A 153 6.83 -20.83 -5.87
CA ALA A 153 6.88 -21.93 -4.91
C ALA A 153 5.54 -22.69 -4.77
N ALA A 154 4.42 -22.13 -5.22
CA ALA A 154 3.13 -22.81 -5.20
C ALA A 154 3.14 -23.98 -6.21
N PRO A 155 2.68 -25.19 -5.82
CA PRO A 155 2.72 -26.35 -6.70
C PRO A 155 1.90 -26.07 -7.96
N LYS A 156 2.55 -26.20 -9.13
CA LYS A 156 1.92 -26.06 -10.45
C LYS A 156 0.76 -27.06 -10.53
N ALA A 157 -0.48 -26.61 -10.45
CA ALA A 157 -1.65 -27.47 -10.56
C ALA A 157 -1.55 -28.27 -11.86
N ARG A 158 -1.35 -29.58 -11.74
CA ARG A 158 -1.23 -30.50 -12.88
C ARG A 158 -2.59 -30.50 -13.59
N PRO A 159 -2.69 -30.21 -14.90
CA PRO A 159 -3.97 -30.25 -15.57
C PRO A 159 -4.53 -31.67 -15.49
N ALA A 160 -5.75 -31.80 -14.95
CA ALA A 160 -6.49 -33.05 -14.96
C ALA A 160 -6.87 -33.35 -16.40
N ASN A 161 -6.18 -34.34 -16.99
CA ASN A 161 -6.48 -34.83 -18.34
C ASN A 161 -7.83 -35.57 -18.29
N LYS A 162 -8.78 -35.16 -19.13
CA LYS A 162 -9.97 -35.94 -19.49
C LYS A 162 -9.79 -36.48 -20.90
#